data_AF-A0A2S2CLC6-F1
#
_entry.id   AF-A0A2S2CLC6-F1
#
_cell.length_a   1.000
_cell.length_b   1.000
_cell.length_c   1.000
_cell.angle_alpha   90.00
_cell.angle_beta   90.00
_cell.angle_gamma   90.00
#
_symmetry.space_group_name_H-M   'P 1'
#
loop_
_entity.id
_entity.type
_entity.pdbx_description
1 polymer ?
#
loop_
_entity_poly.entity_id
_entity_poly.type
_entity_poly.pdbx_seq_one_letter_code
_entity_poly.pdbx_strand_id
1 'polypeptide(L)'
;MPDAIVTAPDLSLVLGPDDSAFQVGSCPPPRKGGRYVGATVHVVVHRRHGPWTHVYRVLQEEGANRLLVHLHKVFEGERAAEARSWALTNLMIPAGAE
;
A
#
# COMPACT_ATOMS: atom_id res chain seq x y z
N MET A 1 -21.80 -10.63 13.18
CA MET A 1 -20.66 -10.64 12.26
C MET A 1 -19.49 -10.10 13.06
N PRO A 2 -18.45 -10.88 13.41
CA PRO A 2 -17.32 -10.30 14.09
C PRO A 2 -16.63 -9.35 13.11
N ASP A 3 -16.46 -8.09 13.52
CA ASP A 3 -15.64 -7.11 12.82
C ASP A 3 -14.29 -7.77 12.50
N ALA A 4 -14.02 -7.99 11.22
CA ALA A 4 -12.74 -8.50 10.79
C ALA A 4 -11.68 -7.49 11.26
N ILE A 5 -10.90 -7.89 12.26
CA ILE A 5 -9.72 -7.13 12.68
C ILE A 5 -8.80 -7.15 11.46
N VAL A 6 -8.82 -6.06 10.68
CA VAL A 6 -7.85 -5.85 9.61
C VAL A 6 -6.54 -5.52 10.32
N THR A 7 -5.79 -6.55 10.69
CA THR A 7 -4.44 -6.39 11.20
C THR A 7 -3.64 -5.65 10.15
N ALA A 8 -2.98 -4.55 10.52
CA ALA A 8 -2.11 -3.83 9.60
C ALA A 8 -1.11 -4.83 8.99
N PRO A 9 -0.89 -4.81 7.67
CA PRO A 9 -0.02 -5.77 7.01
C PRO A 9 1.39 -5.67 7.57
N ASP A 10 2.05 -6.81 7.78
CA ASP A 10 3.47 -6.82 8.12
C ASP A 10 4.30 -6.38 6.90
N LEU A 11 4.94 -5.22 7.03
CA LEU A 11 5.80 -4.63 6.00
C LEU A 11 7.29 -4.90 6.25
N SER A 12 7.64 -5.76 7.23
CA SER A 12 9.02 -6.08 7.59
C SER A 12 9.87 -6.57 6.40
N LEU A 13 9.25 -7.21 5.40
CA LEU A 13 9.92 -7.67 4.19
C LEU A 13 10.30 -6.56 3.21
N VAL A 14 9.68 -5.38 3.32
CA VAL A 14 9.95 -4.22 2.45
C VAL A 14 10.58 -3.05 3.19
N LEU A 15 10.90 -3.19 4.48
CA LEU A 15 11.51 -2.12 5.27
C LEU A 15 12.92 -2.50 5.71
N GLY A 16 13.90 -1.69 5.31
CA GLY A 16 15.19 -1.63 5.97
C GLY A 16 15.14 -0.90 7.32
N PRO A 17 16.22 -0.95 8.12
CA PRO A 17 16.27 -0.36 9.46
C PRO A 17 15.99 1.15 9.51
N ASP A 18 16.35 1.89 8.45
CA ASP A 18 16.20 3.34 8.35
C ASP A 18 15.05 3.77 7.44
N ASP A 19 14.26 2.80 6.97
CA ASP A 19 13.15 3.04 6.07
C ASP A 19 11.91 3.50 6.86
N SER A 20 11.01 4.21 6.20
CA SER A 20 9.76 4.68 6.81
C SER A 20 8.57 4.29 5.95
N ALA A 21 7.51 3.75 6.57
CA ALA A 21 6.26 3.44 5.89
C ALA A 21 5.11 4.30 6.42
N PHE A 22 4.28 4.78 5.50
CA PHE A 22 3.06 5.53 5.81
C PHE A 22 1.89 4.89 5.08
N GLN A 23 0.83 4.55 5.81
CA GLN A 23 -0.42 4.15 5.19
C GLN A 23 -1.14 5.37 4.62
N VAL A 24 -1.49 5.30 3.33
CA VAL A 24 -2.31 6.32 2.66
C VAL A 24 -3.78 6.08 2.94
N GLY A 25 -4.22 4.81 2.82
CA GLY A 25 -5.61 4.43 3.01
C GLY A 25 -5.93 3.07 2.40
N SER A 26 -7.18 2.64 2.56
CA SER A 26 -7.71 1.43 1.93
C SER A 26 -8.24 1.76 0.53
N CYS A 27 -8.13 0.82 -0.40
CA CYS A 27 -8.74 0.90 -1.73
C CYS A 27 -9.50 -0.39 -2.07
N PRO A 28 -10.39 -0.38 -3.07
CA PRO A 28 -11.06 -1.59 -3.50
C PRO A 28 -10.02 -2.60 -3.97
N PRO A 29 -10.13 -3.90 -3.65
CA PRO A 29 -9.28 -4.91 -4.25
C PRO A 29 -9.52 -5.00 -5.78
N PRO A 30 -8.56 -5.49 -6.57
CA PRO A 30 -8.78 -5.72 -7.98
C PRO A 30 -9.93 -6.72 -8.17
N ARG A 31 -10.91 -6.41 -9.02
CA ARG A 31 -12.11 -7.24 -9.26
C ARG A 31 -11.83 -8.64 -9.85
N LYS A 32 -10.58 -9.01 -10.08
CA LYS A 32 -10.21 -10.25 -10.77
C LYS A 32 -10.29 -11.44 -9.78
N GLY A 33 -11.42 -12.14 -9.82
CA GLY A 33 -11.53 -13.52 -9.33
C GLY A 33 -11.83 -13.73 -7.83
N GLY A 34 -12.38 -12.73 -7.13
CA GLY A 34 -12.95 -12.91 -5.78
C GLY A 34 -11.96 -13.31 -4.67
N ARG A 35 -10.66 -13.31 -4.95
CA ARG A 35 -9.62 -13.85 -4.06
C ARG A 35 -9.16 -12.89 -2.96
N TYR A 36 -9.28 -11.58 -3.19
CA TYR A 36 -8.76 -10.55 -2.29
C TYR A 36 -9.89 -9.84 -1.56
N VAL A 37 -9.80 -9.82 -0.23
CA VAL A 37 -10.79 -9.22 0.68
C VAL A 37 -10.44 -7.81 1.12
N GLY A 38 -9.18 -7.41 0.93
CA GLY A 38 -8.70 -6.09 1.31
C GLY A 38 -7.56 -5.61 0.42
N ALA A 39 -7.47 -4.30 0.27
CA ALA A 39 -6.30 -3.66 -0.30
C ALA A 39 -5.97 -2.36 0.45
N THR A 40 -4.72 -2.18 0.82
CA THR A 40 -4.19 -0.94 1.40
C THR A 40 -3.10 -0.37 0.51
N VAL A 41 -2.95 0.96 0.54
CA VAL A 41 -1.86 1.65 -0.16
C VAL A 41 -0.91 2.24 0.87
N HIS A 42 0.37 2.01 0.65
CA HIS A 42 1.46 2.49 1.50
C HIS A 42 2.48 3.27 0.66
N VAL A 43 3.04 4.32 1.27
CA VAL A 43 4.23 5.01 0.78
C VAL A 43 5.39 4.57 1.65
N VAL A 44 6.46 4.09 1.02
CA VAL A 44 7.68 3.68 1.70
C VAL A 44 8.84 4.54 1.23
N VAL A 45 9.60 5.09 2.17
CA VAL A 45 10.85 5.81 1.90
C VAL A 45 12.01 4.90 2.27
N HIS A 46 12.77 4.48 1.26
CA HIS A 46 13.99 3.70 1.43
C HIS A 46 15.21 4.60 1.51
N ARG A 47 16.15 4.33 2.42
CA ARG A 47 17.35 5.17 2.60
C ARG A 47 18.69 4.45 2.40
N ARG A 48 18.69 3.11 2.41
CA ARG A 48 19.91 2.30 2.41
C ARG A 48 20.78 2.42 1.15
N HIS A 49 20.19 2.65 -0.02
CA HIS A 49 20.89 2.69 -1.32
C HIS A 49 20.65 4.03 -2.05
N GLY A 50 20.60 5.12 -1.28
CA GLY A 50 20.09 6.41 -1.73
C GLY A 50 18.58 6.54 -1.43
N PRO A 51 18.07 7.78 -1.30
CA PRO A 51 16.67 8.01 -0.97
C PRO A 51 15.79 7.64 -2.17
N TRP A 52 14.86 6.71 -1.95
CA TRP A 52 13.82 6.32 -2.92
C TRP A 52 12.47 6.33 -2.22
N THR A 53 11.43 6.80 -2.91
CA THR A 53 10.06 6.74 -2.40
C THR A 53 9.22 5.82 -3.28
N HIS A 54 8.73 4.73 -2.71
CA HIS A 54 7.92 3.72 -3.38
C HIS A 54 6.45 3.84 -2.95
N VAL A 55 5.55 3.63 -3.91
CA VAL A 55 4.12 3.48 -3.65
C VAL A 55 3.76 2.02 -3.84
N TYR A 56 3.37 1.37 -2.76
CA TYR A 56 2.95 -0.02 -2.74
C TYR A 56 1.44 -0.13 -2.56
N ARG A 57 0.86 -1.14 -3.20
CA ARG A 57 -0.47 -1.65 -2.89
C ARG A 57 -0.32 -3.05 -2.31
N VAL A 58 -0.86 -3.25 -1.12
CA VAL A 58 -0.83 -4.54 -0.42
C VAL A 58 -2.21 -5.15 -0.50
N LEU A 59 -2.31 -6.36 -1.06
CA LEU A 59 -3.55 -7.11 -1.18
C LEU A 59 -3.57 -8.21 -0.14
N GLN A 60 -4.71 -8.35 0.55
CA GLN A 60 -4.96 -9.44 1.48
C GLN A 60 -5.90 -10.46 0.82
N GLU A 61 -5.45 -11.71 0.79
CA GLU A 61 -6.23 -12.85 0.29
C GLU A 61 -7.17 -13.42 1.37
N GLU A 62 -8.38 -13.85 0.97
CA GLU A 62 -9.30 -14.52 1.89
C GLU A 62 -8.79 -15.91 2.28
N GLY A 63 -8.80 -16.23 3.57
CA GLY A 63 -8.48 -17.57 4.08
C GLY A 63 -7.00 -18.00 3.96
N ALA A 64 -6.15 -17.17 3.36
CA ALA A 64 -4.70 -17.41 3.30
C ALA A 64 -3.95 -16.36 4.13
N ASN A 65 -2.95 -16.80 4.89
CA ASN A 65 -1.99 -15.88 5.53
C ASN A 65 -0.96 -15.36 4.51
N ARG A 66 -1.45 -14.88 3.36
CA ARG A 66 -0.63 -14.44 2.23
C ARG A 66 -0.98 -12.99 1.89
N LEU A 67 0.05 -12.15 1.91
CA LEU A 67 0.01 -10.80 1.40
C LEU A 67 0.66 -10.75 0.03
N LEU A 68 0.09 -9.96 -0.88
CA LEU A 68 0.70 -9.66 -2.16
C LEU A 68 1.01 -8.17 -2.24
N VAL A 69 2.28 -7.84 -2.46
CA VAL A 69 2.77 -6.46 -2.52
C VAL A 69 3.04 -6.08 -3.97
N HIS A 70 2.33 -5.07 -4.46
CA HIS A 70 2.50 -4.53 -5.82
C HIS A 70 3.18 -3.17 -5.76
N LEU A 71 4.31 -3.01 -6.45
CA LEU A 71 4.92 -1.71 -6.68
C LEU A 71 4.18 -0.98 -7.80
N HIS A 72 3.60 0.18 -7.50
CA HIS A 72 2.85 0.99 -8.46
C HIS A 72 3.65 2.17 -9.02
N LYS A 73 4.46 2.81 -8.17
CA LYS A 73 5.22 3.99 -8.56
C LYS A 73 6.50 4.11 -7.74
N VAL A 74 7.53 4.64 -8.39
CA VAL A 74 8.83 4.98 -7.79
C VAL A 74 9.10 6.45 -8.04
N PHE A 75 9.60 7.11 -7.01
CA PHE A 75 10.15 8.47 -7.06
C PHE A 75 11.59 8.41 -6.56
N GLU A 76 12.47 9.14 -7.23
CA GLU A 76 13.83 9.36 -6.75
C GLU A 76 13.82 10.46 -5.67
N GLY A 77 14.50 10.22 -4.56
CA GLY A 77 14.53 11.10 -3.40
C GLY A 77 13.48 10.81 -2.33
N GLU A 78 13.53 11.61 -1.26
CA GLU A 78 12.54 11.61 -0.17
C GLU A 78 11.32 12.45 -0.57
N ARG A 79 10.40 11.84 -1.32
CA ARG A 79 9.23 12.50 -1.92
C ARG A 79 7.92 11.98 -1.35
N ALA A 80 7.87 11.73 -0.04
CA ALA A 80 6.72 11.11 0.62
C ALA A 80 5.39 11.88 0.40
N ALA A 81 5.43 13.22 0.46
CA ALA A 81 4.25 14.05 0.26
C ALA A 81 3.73 13.98 -1.19
N GLU A 82 4.63 14.03 -2.18
CA GLU A 82 4.30 13.92 -3.59
C GLU A 82 3.74 12.52 -3.92
N ALA A 83 4.40 11.48 -3.40
CA ALA A 83 3.95 10.10 -3.54
C ALA A 83 2.58 9.86 -2.92
N ARG A 84 2.30 10.46 -1.75
CA ARG A 84 0.98 10.41 -1.11
C ARG A 84 -0.08 11.08 -1.99
N SER A 85 0.18 12.29 -2.47
CA SER A 85 -0.75 12.99 -3.36
C SER A 85 -1.03 12.19 -4.64
N TRP A 86 0.02 11.62 -5.25
CA TRP A 86 -0.14 10.74 -6.40
C TRP A 86 -1.01 9.51 -6.08
N ALA A 87 -0.77 8.86 -4.94
CA ALA A 87 -1.52 7.67 -4.51
C ALA A 87 -3.01 7.99 -4.28
N LEU A 88 -3.31 9.12 -3.64
CA LEU A 88 -4.69 9.59 -3.44
C LEU A 88 -5.41 9.80 -4.77
N THR A 89 -4.74 10.41 -5.76
CA THR A 89 -5.35 10.69 -7.07
C THR A 89 -5.54 9.44 -7.93
N ASN A 90 -4.62 8.47 -7.85
CA ASN A 90 -4.56 7.37 -8.84
C ASN A 90 -5.04 6.02 -8.32
N LEU A 91 -5.01 5.77 -7.00
CA LEU A 91 -5.27 4.46 -6.42
C LEU A 91 -6.45 4.45 -5.45
N MET A 92 -6.83 5.59 -4.89
CA MET A 92 -8.02 5.71 -4.07
C MET A 92 -9.23 5.99 -4.97
N ILE A 93 -10.40 5.49 -4.61
CA ILE A 93 -11.63 5.96 -5.27
C ILE A 93 -11.81 7.43 -4.87
N PRO A 94 -12.03 8.36 -5.81
CA PRO A 94 -12.51 9.69 -5.44
C PRO A 94 -13.85 9.53 -4.69
N ALA A 95 -13.97 10.13 -3.51
CA ALA A 95 -15.25 10.24 -2.83
C ALA A 95 -16.22 10.99 -3.77
N GLY A 96 -17.12 10.27 -4.45
CA GLY A 96 -18.08 10.86 -5.40
C GLY A 96 -18.22 10.19 -6.77
N ALA A 97 -17.61 9.03 -7.02
CA ALA A 97 -17.94 8.22 -8.20
C ALA A 97 -19.04 7.20 -7.85
N GLU A 98 -20.28 7.68 -7.72
CA GLU A 98 -21.52 6.88 -7.80
C GLU A 98 -22.21 7.11 -9.15
#